data_AF-A0A4Y9N128-F1
#
_entry.id   AF-A0A4Y9N128-F1
#
_cell.length_a   1.000
_cell.length_b   1.000
_cell.length_c   1.000
_cell.angle_alpha   90.00
_cell.angle_beta   90.00
_cell.angle_gamma   90.00
#
_symmetry.space_group_name_H-M   'P 1'
#
loop_
_entity.id
_entity.type
_entity.pdbx_description
1 polymer ?
#
loop_
_entity_poly.entity_id
_entity_poly.type
_entity_poly.pdbx_seq_one_letter_code
_entity_poly.pdbx_strand_id
1 'polypeptide(L)'
;MEAFASVYVDMAATSPAIRSAVAAVPLPEGVLRADVDDRSVSDTFGCRVAVDLSGDFDEARDGLTIARQYARALSAELNVPVFALPDLLCLDAPERFLQ
;
A
#
# COMPACT_ATOMS: atom_id res chain seq x y z
N MET A 1 13.14 9.25 -12.70
CA MET A 1 12.89 8.82 -11.31
C MET A 1 11.50 8.27 -11.35
N GLU A 2 11.33 6.96 -11.19
CA GLU A 2 9.98 6.38 -11.10
C GLU A 2 9.38 6.87 -9.78
N ALA A 3 8.12 7.30 -9.80
CA ALA A 3 7.40 7.70 -8.61
C ALA A 3 6.98 6.47 -7.82
N PHE A 4 6.96 6.57 -6.48
CA PHE A 4 6.64 5.46 -5.60
C PHE A 4 5.54 5.78 -4.61
N ALA A 5 4.64 4.83 -4.41
CA ALA A 5 3.67 4.86 -3.32
C ALA A 5 3.52 3.46 -2.74
N SER A 6 3.32 3.33 -1.43
CA SER A 6 3.23 2.02 -0.79
C SER A 6 1.92 1.87 -0.01
N VAL A 7 1.35 0.68 -0.09
CA VAL A 7 0.23 0.24 0.75
C VAL A 7 0.62 -0.98 1.56
N TYR A 8 -0.02 -1.17 2.70
CA TYR A 8 0.30 -2.21 3.67
C TYR A 8 -0.94 -3.01 3.99
N VAL A 9 -0.87 -4.32 3.79
CA VAL A 9 -1.96 -5.26 3.99
C VAL A 9 -1.89 -5.89 5.37
N ASP A 10 -3.03 -5.98 6.04
CA ASP A 10 -3.15 -6.65 7.33
C ASP A 10 -2.74 -8.13 7.28
N MET A 11 -2.14 -8.62 8.37
CA MET A 11 -1.62 -9.98 8.50
C MET A 11 -2.67 -11.09 8.51
N ALA A 12 -3.95 -10.74 8.59
CA ALA A 12 -5.02 -11.70 8.33
C ALA A 12 -4.98 -12.29 6.91
N ALA A 13 -4.34 -11.61 5.95
CA ALA A 13 -4.14 -12.13 4.58
C ALA A 13 -2.78 -12.83 4.41
N THR A 14 -2.79 -13.94 3.66
CA THR A 14 -1.57 -14.68 3.31
C THR A 14 -0.91 -14.09 2.07
N SER A 15 0.42 -14.17 1.95
CA SER A 15 1.15 -13.67 0.76
C SER A 15 0.61 -14.20 -0.58
N PRO A 16 0.24 -15.50 -0.72
CA PRO A 16 -0.40 -15.98 -1.94
C PRO A 16 -1.74 -15.31 -2.25
N ALA A 17 -2.59 -15.09 -1.23
CA ALA A 17 -3.85 -14.37 -1.41
C ALA A 17 -3.62 -12.92 -1.83
N ILE A 18 -2.63 -12.24 -1.21
CA ILE A 18 -2.25 -10.87 -1.55
C ILE A 18 -1.77 -10.79 -3.00
N ARG A 19 -0.88 -11.69 -3.43
CA ARG A 19 -0.40 -11.75 -4.82
C ARG A 19 -1.54 -11.97 -5.82
N SER A 20 -2.48 -12.85 -5.50
CA SER A 20 -3.66 -13.09 -6.33
C SER A 20 -4.53 -11.84 -6.44
N ALA A 21 -4.79 -11.16 -5.32
CA ALA A 21 -5.60 -9.94 -5.29
C ALA A 21 -4.93 -8.78 -6.02
N VAL A 22 -3.61 -8.57 -5.84
CA VAL A 22 -2.83 -7.56 -6.57
C VAL A 22 -2.90 -7.77 -8.08
N ALA A 23 -2.90 -9.02 -8.54
CA ALA A 23 -3.06 -9.33 -9.97
C ALA A 23 -4.49 -9.10 -10.49
N ALA A 24 -5.50 -9.11 -9.61
CA ALA A 24 -6.90 -8.91 -9.97
C ALA A 24 -7.36 -7.44 -9.88
N VAL A 25 -6.75 -6.67 -8.98
CA VAL A 25 -7.10 -5.27 -8.74
C VAL A 25 -6.54 -4.39 -9.86
N PRO A 26 -7.38 -3.55 -10.51
CA PRO A 26 -6.91 -2.64 -11.54
C PRO A 26 -5.95 -1.61 -10.97
N LEU A 27 -4.89 -1.30 -11.73
CA LEU A 27 -3.93 -0.26 -11.36
C LEU A 27 -4.58 1.13 -11.54
N PRO A 28 -4.37 2.06 -10.58
CA PRO A 28 -4.76 3.46 -10.74
C PRO A 28 -4.05 4.13 -11.91
N GLU A 29 -4.59 5.24 -12.40
CA GLU A 29 -3.97 6.01 -13.48
C GLU A 29 -2.54 6.45 -13.09
N GLY A 30 -1.61 6.33 -14.04
CA GLY A 30 -0.19 6.64 -13.84
C GLY A 30 0.62 5.53 -13.16
N VAL A 31 -0.02 4.54 -12.54
CA VAL A 31 0.67 3.37 -11.96
C VAL A 31 0.93 2.34 -13.07
N LEU A 32 2.19 1.95 -13.22
CA LEU A 32 2.64 0.98 -14.22
C LEU A 32 2.80 -0.42 -13.61
N ARG A 33 3.07 -0.51 -12.30
CA ARG A 33 3.32 -1.78 -11.62
C ARG A 33 2.88 -1.73 -10.16
N ALA A 34 2.43 -2.87 -9.67
CA ALA A 34 2.23 -3.15 -8.25
C ALA A 34 3.03 -4.41 -7.89
N ASP A 35 3.97 -4.29 -6.96
CA ASP A 35 4.83 -5.38 -6.50
C ASP A 35 4.56 -5.73 -5.05
N VAL A 36 4.35 -7.01 -4.76
CA VAL A 36 4.21 -7.51 -3.38
C VAL A 36 5.60 -7.75 -2.81
N ASP A 37 5.98 -6.99 -1.78
CA ASP A 37 7.19 -7.24 -0.99
C ASP A 37 6.87 -8.09 0.24
N ASP A 38 6.83 -9.40 0.05
CA ASP A 38 6.67 -10.40 1.10
C ASP A 38 8.00 -10.90 1.67
N ARG A 39 9.14 -10.36 1.19
CA ARG A 39 10.49 -10.67 1.70
C ARG A 39 10.80 -9.93 3.00
N SER A 40 10.04 -8.87 3.26
CA SER A 40 10.26 -7.89 4.32
C SER A 40 9.10 -7.89 5.32
N VAL A 41 8.56 -9.08 5.69
CA VAL A 41 7.71 -9.22 6.88
C VAL A 41 8.59 -8.96 8.11
N SER A 42 8.96 -7.71 8.27
CA SER A 42 9.76 -7.13 9.33
C SER A 42 8.80 -6.45 10.30
N ASP A 43 9.26 -6.19 11.52
CA ASP A 43 8.51 -5.48 12.57
C ASP A 43 8.05 -4.05 12.20
N THR A 44 8.21 -3.64 10.94
CA THR A 44 7.77 -2.34 10.42
C THR A 44 6.24 -2.30 10.35
N PHE A 45 5.62 -1.34 11.06
CA PHE A 45 4.16 -1.15 11.14
C PHE A 45 3.36 -2.43 11.46
N GLY A 46 3.76 -3.18 12.48
CA GLY A 46 2.97 -4.31 12.98
C GLY A 46 2.92 -5.52 12.05
N CYS A 47 4.04 -5.81 11.36
CA CYS A 47 4.23 -7.00 10.52
C CYS A 47 3.40 -7.04 9.23
N ARG A 48 3.00 -5.92 8.64
CA ARG A 48 2.17 -5.91 7.42
C ARG A 48 2.96 -6.20 6.15
N VAL A 49 2.34 -6.86 5.17
CA VAL A 49 2.94 -7.07 3.84
C VAL A 49 2.81 -5.79 3.02
N ALA A 50 3.92 -5.29 2.49
CA ALA A 50 3.93 -4.10 1.64
C ALA A 50 3.58 -4.46 0.18
N VAL A 51 2.83 -3.57 -0.46
CA VAL A 51 2.64 -3.55 -1.91
C VAL A 51 3.10 -2.18 -2.41
N ASP A 52 4.14 -2.20 -3.23
CA ASP A 52 4.75 -1.01 -3.81
C ASP A 52 4.15 -0.73 -5.18
N LEU A 53 3.70 0.50 -5.36
CA LEU A 53 3.15 1.04 -6.59
C LEU A 53 4.21 1.93 -7.23
N SER A 54 4.59 1.61 -8.47
CA SER A 54 5.53 2.42 -9.23
C SER A 54 4.96 2.82 -10.59
N GLY A 55 5.33 4.00 -11.06
CA GLY A 55 4.86 4.49 -12.35
C GLY A 55 5.27 5.92 -12.68
N ASP A 56 4.50 6.51 -13.59
CA ASP A 56 4.69 7.86 -14.15
C ASP A 56 3.62 8.82 -13.62
N PHE A 57 3.50 8.89 -12.30
CA PHE A 57 2.65 9.85 -11.60
C PHE A 57 3.51 10.84 -10.81
N ASP A 58 2.93 11.96 -10.39
CA ASP A 58 3.61 12.90 -9.51
C ASP A 58 3.47 12.42 -8.06
N GLU A 59 4.54 11.89 -7.49
CA GLU A 59 4.52 11.33 -6.14
C GLU A 59 4.03 12.33 -5.08
N ALA A 60 4.46 13.60 -5.18
CA ALA A 60 4.15 14.62 -4.18
C ALA A 60 2.68 15.05 -4.24
N ARG A 61 2.11 15.07 -5.45
CA ARG A 61 0.74 15.54 -5.69
C ARG A 61 -0.29 14.40 -5.66
N ASP A 62 0.03 13.28 -6.30
CA ASP A 62 -0.90 12.20 -6.62
C ASP A 62 -0.68 10.95 -5.76
N GLY A 63 0.52 10.76 -5.19
CA GLY A 63 0.93 9.52 -4.51
C GLY A 63 0.02 9.10 -3.35
N LEU A 64 -0.40 10.04 -2.50
CA LEU A 64 -1.34 9.74 -1.41
C LEU A 64 -2.72 9.30 -1.92
N THR A 65 -3.23 9.97 -2.95
CA THR A 65 -4.53 9.65 -3.54
C THR A 65 -4.49 8.28 -4.20
N ILE A 66 -3.43 7.99 -4.95
CA ILE A 66 -3.17 6.69 -5.59
C ILE A 66 -3.10 5.58 -4.54
N ALA A 67 -2.30 5.76 -3.49
CA ALA A 67 -2.16 4.78 -2.41
C ALA A 67 -3.50 4.50 -1.72
N ARG A 68 -4.29 5.53 -1.40
CA ARG A 68 -5.60 5.38 -0.76
C ARG A 68 -6.62 4.70 -1.66
N GLN A 69 -6.65 5.07 -2.94
CA GLN A 69 -7.54 4.44 -3.91
C GLN A 69 -7.22 2.95 -4.07
N TYR A 70 -5.94 2.63 -4.24
CA TYR A 70 -5.49 1.25 -4.39
C TYR A 70 -5.72 0.43 -3.12
N ALA A 71 -5.43 1.00 -1.94
CA ALA A 71 -5.69 0.35 -0.66
C ALA A 71 -7.18 -0.01 -0.49
N ARG A 72 -8.11 0.88 -0.87
CA ARG A 72 -9.55 0.59 -0.82
C ARG A 72 -9.94 -0.56 -1.75
N ALA A 73 -9.42 -0.57 -2.98
CA ALA A 73 -9.72 -1.62 -3.94
C ALA A 73 -9.14 -2.98 -3.49
N LEU A 74 -7.90 -3.00 -3.03
CA LEU A 74 -7.25 -4.21 -2.53
C LEU A 74 -7.90 -4.74 -1.24
N SER A 75 -8.32 -3.85 -0.34
CA SER A 75 -9.07 -4.21 0.86
C SER A 75 -10.43 -4.85 0.52
N ALA A 76 -11.13 -4.33 -0.48
CA ALA A 76 -12.39 -4.91 -0.94
C ALA A 76 -12.19 -6.32 -1.52
N GLU A 77 -11.11 -6.53 -2.28
CA GLU A 77 -10.79 -7.85 -2.85
C GLU A 77 -10.37 -8.88 -1.79
N LEU A 78 -9.56 -8.47 -0.80
CA LEU A 78 -9.06 -9.36 0.24
C LEU A 78 -10.00 -9.54 1.44
N ASN A 79 -10.97 -8.65 1.59
CA ASN A 79 -11.83 -8.55 2.79
C ASN A 79 -11.03 -8.41 4.11
N VAL A 80 -9.89 -7.71 4.05
CA VAL A 80 -9.07 -7.35 5.21
C VAL A 80 -8.65 -5.88 5.10
N PRO A 81 -8.24 -5.22 6.21
CA PRO A 81 -7.76 -3.86 6.16
C PRO A 81 -6.49 -3.71 5.30
N VAL A 82 -6.43 -2.65 4.50
CA VAL A 82 -5.25 -2.22 3.74
C VAL A 82 -5.09 -0.72 3.92
N PHE A 83 -3.87 -0.27 4.17
CA PHE A 83 -3.59 1.11 4.54
C PHE A 83 -2.54 1.73 3.63
N ALA A 84 -2.71 3.00 3.25
CA ALA A 84 -1.62 3.76 2.65
C ALA A 84 -0.54 4.06 3.70
N LEU A 85 0.74 4.09 3.30
CA LEU A 85 1.85 4.39 4.21
C LEU A 85 1.65 5.69 5.03
N PRO A 86 1.23 6.82 4.44
CA PRO A 86 1.04 8.06 5.20
C PRO A 86 -0.06 7.94 6.26
N ASP A 87 -1.10 7.12 6.00
CA ASP A 87 -2.19 6.88 6.95
C ASP A 87 -1.70 6.02 8.12
N LEU A 88 -0.85 5.02 7.87
CA LEU A 88 -0.19 4.23 8.93
C LEU A 88 0.74 5.07 9.79
N LEU A 89 1.55 5.94 9.17
CA LEU A 89 2.43 6.85 9.90
C LEU A 89 1.65 7.76 10.87
N CYS A 90 0.45 8.19 10.48
CA CYS A 90 -0.42 8.98 11.33
C CYS A 90 -1.02 8.15 12.49
N LEU A 91 -1.38 6.89 12.24
CA LEU A 91 -1.95 5.97 13.23
C LEU A 91 -0.91 5.49 14.26
N ASP A 92 0.29 5.13 13.82
CA ASP A 92 1.34 4.53 14.66
C ASP A 92 2.24 5.58 15.33
N ALA A 93 2.22 6.84 14.86
CA ALA A 93 3.00 7.95 15.45
C ALA A 93 2.21 9.28 15.49
N PRO A 94 1.06 9.36 16.18
CA PRO A 94 0.22 10.55 16.22
C PRO A 94 0.94 11.79 16.78
N GLU A 95 1.96 11.60 17.62
CA GLU A 95 2.69 12.67 18.31
C GLU A 95 3.76 13.35 17.45
N ARG A 96 4.15 12.74 16.32
CA ARG A 96 5.22 13.24 15.43
C ARG A 96 4.74 14.17 14.31
N PHE A 97 3.44 14.30 14.11
CA PHE A 97 2.83 15.14 13.07
C PHE A 97 2.06 16.36 13.63
N LEU A 98 2.20 16.63 14.93
CA LEU A 98 1.62 17.79 15.63
C LEU A 98 2.67 18.88 15.98
N GLN A 99 3.80 18.93 15.28
CA GLN A 99 4.78 20.02 15.41
C GLN A 99 4.77 20.94 14.18
#